data_AF-A0A7S3UM10-F1
#
_entry.id   AF-A0A7S3UM10-F1
#
_cell.length_a   1.000
_cell.length_b   1.000
_cell.length_c   1.000
_cell.angle_alpha   90.00
_cell.angle_beta   90.00
_cell.angle_gamma   90.00
#
_symmetry.space_group_name_H-M   'P 1'
#
loop_
_entity.id
_entity.type
_entity.pdbx_description
1 polymer ?
#
loop_
_entity_poly.entity_id
_entity_poly.type
_entity_poly.pdbx_seq_one_letter_code
_entity_poly.pdbx_strand_id
1 'polypeptide(L)'
;KEIRVWHDPADDDFSVSLRKHGPLHKLRKTDHEDILSAAEYQERLRESFMEARRSRAHTITDAPAWLEEGSEDEASDSVSEHDHKDVLKTDMKLTAQSGSLPKTELDIVHYGGTRISTGFTRPVKYTQFHPTSDFLAVGGDKVMQLYQVGPTSAAKMASHVFPSFAVTDGCFLPDASEIVVTGWNTSTTWWYNLEANSVKQQRSLPGRRESVLELPTAGPSK
;
A
#
# COMPACT_ATOMS: atom_id res chain seq x y z
N LYS A 1 42.85 -15.08 -26.34
CA LYS A 1 44.07 -14.64 -25.61
C LYS A 1 43.75 -13.30 -24.97
N GLU A 2 43.35 -13.31 -23.70
CA GLU A 2 43.02 -12.07 -22.98
C GLU A 2 44.26 -11.18 -22.91
N ILE A 3 44.14 -9.95 -23.39
CA ILE A 3 45.20 -8.97 -23.34
C ILE A 3 44.99 -8.16 -22.05
N ARG A 4 45.99 -8.12 -21.17
CA ARG A 4 45.95 -7.27 -19.98
C ARG A 4 45.80 -5.81 -20.45
N VAL A 5 44.70 -5.17 -20.06
CA VAL A 5 44.34 -3.81 -20.49
C VAL A 5 45.24 -2.75 -19.81
N TRP A 6 45.84 -3.10 -18.68
CA TRP A 6 46.80 -2.26 -17.96
C TRP A 6 47.93 -3.10 -17.37
N HIS A 7 49.11 -2.49 -17.27
CA HIS A 7 50.31 -3.04 -16.64
C HIS A 7 50.77 -2.05 -15.58
N ASP A 8 51.08 -2.56 -14.38
CA ASP A 8 51.66 -1.76 -13.31
C ASP A 8 53.19 -1.89 -13.37
N PRO A 9 53.92 -0.81 -13.70
CA PRO A 9 55.38 -0.85 -13.76
C PRO A 9 56.04 -1.13 -12.40
N ALA A 10 55.34 -0.91 -11.28
CA ALA A 10 55.87 -1.23 -9.95
C ALA A 10 55.93 -2.74 -9.69
N ASP A 11 55.16 -3.56 -10.41
CA ASP A 11 55.17 -5.01 -10.26
C ASP A 11 56.49 -5.62 -10.79
N ASP A 12 57.16 -4.98 -11.76
CA ASP A 12 58.38 -5.53 -12.37
C ASP A 12 59.58 -5.52 -11.39
N ASP A 13 59.65 -4.50 -10.52
CA ASP A 13 60.74 -4.32 -9.55
C ASP A 13 60.44 -4.99 -8.18
N PHE A 14 59.23 -5.52 -7.98
CA PHE A 14 58.79 -6.02 -6.68
C PHE A 14 59.09 -7.51 -6.48
N SER A 15 59.67 -7.85 -5.31
CA SER A 15 59.92 -9.23 -4.91
C SER A 15 59.44 -9.52 -3.50
N VAL A 16 58.87 -10.71 -3.29
CA VAL A 16 58.23 -11.12 -2.04
C VAL A 16 58.94 -12.33 -1.45
N SER A 17 59.25 -12.27 -0.16
CA SER A 17 59.79 -13.42 0.58
C SER A 17 58.65 -14.21 1.25
N LEU A 18 58.46 -15.47 0.85
CA LEU A 18 57.39 -16.33 1.33
C LEU A 18 57.59 -16.73 2.80
N ARG A 19 58.83 -16.81 3.31
CA ARG A 19 59.09 -17.28 4.69
C ARG A 19 58.68 -16.28 5.77
N LYS A 20 58.53 -15.00 5.42
CA LYS A 20 58.30 -13.91 6.40
C LYS A 20 56.93 -13.99 7.10
N HIS A 21 55.91 -14.57 6.46
CA HIS A 21 54.56 -14.65 7.01
C HIS A 21 53.98 -16.06 6.85
N GLY A 22 53.44 -16.61 7.93
CA GLY A 22 52.87 -17.96 7.96
C GLY A 22 51.82 -18.28 6.89
N PRO A 23 50.91 -17.34 6.52
CA PRO A 23 49.96 -17.59 5.43
C PRO A 23 50.60 -17.77 4.05
N LEU A 24 51.74 -17.10 3.77
CA LEU A 24 52.44 -17.18 2.50
C LEU A 24 53.20 -18.49 2.31
N HIS A 25 53.43 -19.26 3.39
CA HIS A 25 54.07 -20.58 3.30
C HIS A 25 53.27 -21.54 2.42
N LYS A 26 51.94 -21.37 2.38
CA LYS A 26 51.01 -22.19 1.58
C LYS A 26 51.11 -21.96 0.07
N LEU A 27 51.81 -20.90 -0.37
CA LEU A 27 52.02 -20.57 -1.78
C LEU A 27 53.30 -21.21 -2.35
N ARG A 28 54.05 -21.98 -1.56
CA ARG A 28 55.27 -22.65 -2.01
C ARG A 28 54.93 -23.93 -2.77
N LYS A 29 55.62 -24.15 -3.91
CA LYS A 29 55.53 -25.42 -4.65
C LYS A 29 56.67 -26.36 -4.24
N THR A 30 57.83 -25.83 -3.86
CA THR A 30 58.96 -26.61 -3.34
C THR A 30 59.46 -26.09 -1.98
N ASP A 31 60.21 -26.93 -1.24
CA ASP A 31 60.62 -26.64 0.14
C ASP A 31 61.78 -25.63 0.26
N HIS A 32 62.46 -25.35 -0.84
CA HIS A 32 63.60 -24.43 -0.87
C HIS A 32 63.21 -23.03 -1.38
N GLU A 33 62.00 -22.85 -1.90
CA GLU A 33 61.51 -21.55 -2.37
C GLU A 33 61.39 -20.53 -1.23
N ASP A 34 61.81 -19.30 -1.51
CA ASP A 34 61.68 -18.17 -0.58
C ASP A 34 61.34 -16.87 -1.31
N ILE A 35 62.16 -16.42 -2.26
CA ILE A 35 61.95 -15.15 -2.96
C ILE A 35 61.22 -15.42 -4.28
N LEU A 36 60.09 -14.76 -4.50
CA LEU A 36 59.34 -14.77 -5.77
C LEU A 36 59.28 -13.38 -6.39
N SER A 37 59.18 -13.34 -7.72
CA SER A 37 58.79 -12.14 -8.46
C SER A 37 57.31 -11.78 -8.21
N ALA A 38 56.93 -10.51 -8.38
CA ALA A 38 55.54 -10.09 -8.20
C ALA A 38 54.57 -10.83 -9.12
N ALA A 39 54.97 -11.07 -10.38
CA ALA A 39 54.14 -11.76 -11.37
C ALA A 39 53.80 -13.20 -10.94
N GLU A 40 54.81 -13.96 -10.51
CA GLU A 40 54.63 -15.34 -10.03
C GLU A 40 53.87 -15.37 -8.71
N TYR A 41 54.12 -14.42 -7.82
CA TYR A 41 53.41 -14.30 -6.56
C TYR A 41 51.90 -14.05 -6.79
N GLN A 42 51.56 -13.15 -7.71
CA GLN A 42 50.18 -12.83 -8.09
C GLN A 42 49.49 -14.04 -8.74
N GLU A 43 50.18 -14.79 -9.60
CA GLU A 43 49.64 -16.00 -10.22
C GLU A 43 49.32 -17.07 -9.17
N ARG A 44 50.23 -17.35 -8.24
CA ARG A 44 49.99 -18.32 -7.17
C ARG A 44 48.88 -17.90 -6.21
N LEU A 45 48.78 -16.61 -5.91
CA LEU A 45 47.64 -16.08 -5.15
C LEU A 45 46.32 -16.34 -5.88
N ARG A 46 46.26 -16.10 -7.20
CA ARG A 46 45.07 -16.40 -8.03
C ARG A 46 44.75 -17.90 -8.01
N GLU A 47 45.74 -18.78 -8.17
CA GLU A 47 45.57 -20.24 -8.06
C GLU A 47 44.95 -20.61 -6.70
N SER A 48 45.51 -20.10 -5.60
CA SER A 48 45.01 -20.37 -4.25
C SER A 48 43.60 -19.83 -4.00
N PHE A 49 43.27 -18.66 -4.56
CA PHE A 49 41.95 -18.06 -4.47
C PHE A 49 40.91 -18.87 -5.25
N MET A 50 41.25 -19.30 -6.46
CA MET A 50 40.40 -20.17 -7.28
C MET A 50 40.16 -21.51 -6.59
N GLU A 51 41.18 -22.13 -6.01
CA GLU A 51 41.05 -23.40 -5.28
C GLU A 51 40.18 -23.27 -4.03
N ALA A 52 40.39 -22.20 -3.24
CA ALA A 52 39.56 -21.88 -2.09
C ALA A 52 38.11 -21.54 -2.48
N ARG A 53 37.86 -21.07 -3.72
CA ARG A 53 36.51 -20.81 -4.23
C ARG A 53 35.85 -22.08 -4.76
N ARG A 54 36.57 -22.93 -5.50
CA ARG A 54 36.09 -24.24 -5.99
C ARG A 54 35.64 -25.15 -4.85
N SER A 55 36.44 -25.23 -3.78
CA SER A 55 36.07 -25.97 -2.56
C SER A 55 34.83 -25.40 -1.83
N ARG A 56 34.50 -24.12 -2.07
CA ARG A 56 33.28 -23.45 -1.58
C ARG A 56 32.15 -23.36 -2.62
N ALA A 57 32.30 -23.97 -3.80
CA ALA A 57 31.34 -23.85 -4.90
C ALA A 57 29.96 -24.44 -4.57
N HIS A 58 29.86 -25.36 -3.60
CA HIS A 58 28.57 -25.85 -3.12
C HIS A 58 27.71 -24.79 -2.39
N THR A 59 28.29 -23.66 -1.99
CA THR A 59 27.58 -22.55 -1.34
C THR A 59 27.57 -21.26 -2.16
N ILE A 60 28.34 -21.22 -3.27
CA ILE A 60 28.44 -20.06 -4.17
C ILE A 60 28.04 -20.55 -5.56
N THR A 61 26.74 -20.59 -5.82
CA THR A 61 26.18 -20.88 -7.16
C THR A 61 26.36 -19.73 -8.15
N ASP A 62 26.82 -18.56 -7.69
CA ASP A 62 27.02 -17.39 -8.53
C ASP A 62 28.51 -17.18 -8.82
N ALA A 63 29.04 -17.97 -9.75
CA ALA A 63 30.16 -17.51 -10.55
C ALA A 63 29.64 -16.39 -11.47
N PRO A 64 30.27 -15.20 -11.49
CA PRO A 64 29.85 -14.14 -12.40
C PRO A 64 30.08 -14.61 -13.85
N ALA A 65 29.16 -14.24 -14.76
CA ALA A 65 29.09 -14.78 -16.14
C ALA A 65 30.38 -14.66 -16.98
N TRP A 66 31.34 -13.80 -16.60
CA TRP A 66 32.65 -13.70 -17.26
C TRP A 66 33.62 -14.84 -16.88
N LEU A 67 33.28 -15.67 -15.89
CA LEU A 67 34.07 -16.82 -15.44
C LEU A 67 33.59 -18.14 -16.07
N GLU A 68 32.35 -18.17 -16.56
CA GLU A 68 31.73 -19.32 -17.24
C GLU A 68 32.06 -19.29 -18.74
N GLU A 69 33.35 -19.34 -19.09
CA GLU A 69 33.76 -19.55 -20.48
C GLU A 69 33.78 -21.07 -20.74
N GLY A 70 32.62 -21.64 -21.16
CA GLY A 70 32.59 -22.97 -21.76
C GLY A 70 31.53 -23.98 -21.31
N SER A 71 30.41 -23.58 -20.70
CA SER A 71 29.24 -24.47 -20.64
C SER A 71 28.31 -24.19 -21.83
N GLU A 72 28.60 -24.85 -22.94
CA GLU A 72 27.65 -25.02 -24.05
C GLU A 72 26.49 -25.89 -23.55
N ASP A 73 25.51 -25.27 -22.88
CA ASP A 73 24.25 -25.94 -22.59
C ASP A 73 23.42 -26.00 -23.88
N GLU A 74 23.42 -27.19 -24.48
CA GLU A 74 22.56 -27.63 -25.57
C GLU A 74 21.12 -27.11 -25.40
N ALA A 75 20.74 -26.23 -26.33
CA ALA A 75 19.44 -25.60 -26.40
C ALA A 75 18.36 -26.63 -26.76
N SER A 76 17.72 -27.20 -25.73
CA SER A 76 16.43 -27.87 -25.89
C SER A 76 15.33 -26.80 -26.05
N ASP A 77 14.82 -26.73 -27.27
CA ASP A 77 13.65 -25.98 -27.71
C ASP A 77 12.43 -26.18 -26.78
N SER A 78 12.12 -25.17 -25.96
CA SER A 78 10.90 -25.10 -25.14
C SER A 78 10.72 -23.68 -24.59
N VAL A 79 9.93 -22.87 -25.30
CA VAL A 79 9.19 -21.68 -24.82
C VAL A 79 9.93 -20.71 -23.88
N SER A 80 10.71 -19.78 -24.45
CA SER A 80 11.05 -18.43 -23.91
C SER A 80 10.87 -18.20 -22.38
N GLU A 81 11.57 -18.95 -21.53
CA GLU A 81 11.62 -18.74 -20.08
C GLU A 81 12.63 -17.66 -19.63
N HIS A 82 13.26 -16.96 -20.59
CA HIS A 82 14.38 -16.04 -20.32
C HIS A 82 13.96 -14.62 -19.91
N ASP A 83 12.69 -14.24 -20.07
CA ASP A 83 12.23 -12.86 -19.84
C ASP A 83 11.92 -12.55 -18.35
N HIS A 84 11.47 -13.54 -17.58
CA HIS A 84 11.02 -13.30 -16.20
C HIS A 84 12.14 -13.25 -15.17
N LYS A 85 13.29 -13.89 -15.45
CA LYS A 85 14.45 -13.89 -14.54
C LYS A 85 15.11 -12.52 -14.50
N ASP A 86 14.96 -11.70 -15.54
CA ASP A 86 15.56 -10.37 -15.61
C ASP A 86 14.81 -9.35 -14.75
N VAL A 87 13.47 -9.49 -14.66
CA VAL A 87 12.62 -8.67 -13.79
C VAL A 87 13.06 -8.77 -12.32
N LEU A 88 13.44 -9.97 -11.87
CA LEU A 88 13.88 -10.24 -10.50
C LEU A 88 15.33 -9.77 -10.20
N LYS A 89 16.11 -9.40 -11.22
CA LYS A 89 17.43 -8.79 -11.04
C LYS A 89 17.36 -7.30 -10.74
N THR A 90 16.17 -6.71 -10.83
CA THR A 90 15.94 -5.29 -10.56
C THR A 90 15.31 -5.10 -9.19
N ASP A 91 15.73 -4.07 -8.45
CA ASP A 91 15.17 -3.71 -7.13
C ASP A 91 13.83 -2.93 -7.25
N MET A 92 13.10 -3.09 -8.36
CA MET A 92 11.89 -2.32 -8.63
C MET A 92 10.65 -2.94 -7.98
N LYS A 93 9.69 -2.09 -7.60
CA LYS A 93 8.41 -2.55 -7.06
C LYS A 93 7.62 -3.31 -8.12
N LEU A 94 7.40 -4.60 -7.87
CA LEU A 94 6.68 -5.51 -8.79
C LEU A 94 5.16 -5.35 -8.76
N THR A 95 4.62 -4.57 -7.81
CA THR A 95 3.20 -4.29 -7.70
C THR A 95 2.85 -2.93 -8.29
N ALA A 96 1.95 -2.93 -9.26
CA ALA A 96 1.38 -1.71 -9.83
C ALA A 96 0.26 -1.16 -8.93
N GLN A 97 0.09 0.16 -8.93
CA GLN A 97 -1.10 0.78 -8.34
C GLN A 97 -2.29 0.56 -9.26
N SER A 98 -3.35 -0.10 -8.77
CA SER A 98 -4.61 -0.24 -9.48
C SER A 98 -5.60 0.85 -9.06
N GLY A 99 -6.33 1.43 -10.00
CA GLY A 99 -7.44 2.35 -9.70
C GLY A 99 -8.72 1.65 -9.19
N SER A 100 -8.70 0.32 -9.12
CA SER A 100 -9.81 -0.50 -8.60
C SER A 100 -9.42 -1.10 -7.25
N LEU A 101 -10.42 -1.26 -6.38
CA LEU A 101 -10.29 -1.96 -5.11
C LEU A 101 -9.96 -3.44 -5.34
N PRO A 102 -9.03 -4.03 -4.57
CA PRO A 102 -8.75 -5.45 -4.61
C PRO A 102 -9.91 -6.26 -4.01
N LYS A 103 -10.07 -7.51 -4.46
CA LYS A 103 -11.22 -8.36 -4.10
C LYS A 103 -11.14 -8.94 -2.68
N THR A 104 -9.93 -9.11 -2.16
CA THR A 104 -9.66 -9.97 -0.99
C THR A 104 -9.19 -9.19 0.23
N GLU A 105 -8.62 -8.02 0.04
CA GLU A 105 -8.03 -7.22 1.10
C GLU A 105 -8.62 -5.82 1.09
N LEU A 106 -9.00 -5.32 2.26
CA LEU A 106 -9.49 -3.97 2.41
C LEU A 106 -8.52 -3.23 3.32
N ASP A 107 -7.87 -2.20 2.77
CA ASP A 107 -7.05 -1.28 3.54
C ASP A 107 -7.97 -0.27 4.24
N ILE A 108 -8.38 -0.61 5.47
CA ILE A 108 -9.28 0.20 6.29
C ILE A 108 -8.53 0.66 7.54
N VAL A 109 -8.43 1.96 7.70
CA VAL A 109 -7.84 2.57 8.90
C VAL A 109 -8.94 3.10 9.79
N HIS A 110 -8.96 2.67 11.06
CA HIS A 110 -9.84 3.27 12.05
C HIS A 110 -9.32 4.66 12.43
N TYR A 111 -10.07 5.70 12.06
CA TYR A 111 -9.72 7.06 12.42
C TYR A 111 -10.21 7.37 13.85
N GLY A 112 -9.31 7.22 14.83
CA GLY A 112 -9.64 7.36 16.26
C GLY A 112 -10.09 8.77 16.71
N GLY A 113 -9.92 9.80 15.85
CA GLY A 113 -10.25 11.19 16.16
C GLY A 113 -11.72 11.59 15.89
N THR A 114 -12.47 10.83 15.11
CA THR A 114 -13.88 11.14 14.77
C THR A 114 -14.86 10.48 15.73
N ARG A 115 -14.61 10.54 17.05
CA ARG A 115 -15.64 10.17 18.02
C ARG A 115 -16.69 11.27 18.05
N ILE A 116 -17.74 11.08 17.26
CA ILE A 116 -18.92 11.93 17.30
C ILE A 116 -19.54 11.76 18.69
N SER A 117 -19.35 12.74 19.58
CA SER A 117 -20.08 12.79 20.84
C SER A 117 -21.51 13.20 20.51
N THR A 118 -22.31 12.22 20.13
CA THR A 118 -23.62 12.46 19.56
C THR A 118 -24.60 13.08 20.56
N GLY A 119 -24.31 12.98 21.85
CA GLY A 119 -25.21 13.46 22.91
C GLY A 119 -26.63 12.89 22.82
N PHE A 120 -26.85 11.83 22.02
CA PHE A 120 -28.16 11.21 21.89
C PHE A 120 -28.43 10.37 23.13
N THR A 121 -29.61 10.54 23.72
CA THR A 121 -30.08 9.72 24.83
C THR A 121 -30.47 8.29 24.39
N ARG A 122 -30.59 8.07 23.08
CA ARG A 122 -31.08 6.84 22.44
C ARG A 122 -30.18 6.46 21.26
N PRO A 123 -30.25 5.20 20.76
CA PRO A 123 -29.43 4.78 19.64
C PRO A 123 -29.67 5.63 18.40
N VAL A 124 -28.60 5.85 17.64
CA VAL A 124 -28.64 6.44 16.31
C VAL A 124 -29.40 5.49 15.39
N LYS A 125 -30.38 6.03 14.64
CA LYS A 125 -31.18 5.26 13.68
C LYS A 125 -30.86 5.61 12.24
N TYR A 126 -30.41 6.85 12.02
CA TYR A 126 -30.17 7.39 10.70
C TYR A 126 -28.77 8.01 10.64
N THR A 127 -28.02 7.68 9.60
CA THR A 127 -26.73 8.29 9.27
C THR A 127 -26.59 8.38 7.75
N GLN A 128 -26.35 9.58 7.22
CA GLN A 128 -26.12 9.76 5.79
C GLN A 128 -25.15 10.90 5.53
N PHE A 129 -24.25 10.69 4.58
CA PHE A 129 -23.36 11.73 4.09
C PHE A 129 -24.09 12.61 3.08
N HIS A 130 -23.78 13.90 3.10
CA HIS A 130 -24.19 14.82 2.06
C HIS A 130 -23.54 14.38 0.74
N PRO A 131 -24.26 14.36 -0.40
CA PRO A 131 -23.77 13.80 -1.65
C PRO A 131 -22.55 14.52 -2.23
N THR A 132 -22.37 15.82 -1.90
CA THR A 132 -21.31 16.66 -2.48
C THR A 132 -20.32 17.24 -1.45
N SER A 133 -20.64 17.18 -0.16
CA SER A 133 -19.92 17.94 0.89
C SER A 133 -19.54 17.00 2.03
N ASP A 134 -18.57 17.40 2.83
CA ASP A 134 -18.06 16.65 3.99
C ASP A 134 -19.00 16.73 5.21
N PHE A 135 -20.32 16.85 4.98
CA PHE A 135 -21.32 16.87 6.04
C PHE A 135 -21.90 15.48 6.26
N LEU A 136 -22.11 15.15 7.53
CA LEU A 136 -22.78 13.95 7.98
C LEU A 136 -24.03 14.34 8.76
N ALA A 137 -25.19 13.89 8.29
CA ALA A 137 -26.44 13.96 9.03
C ALA A 137 -26.59 12.71 9.90
N VAL A 138 -26.88 12.92 11.18
CA VAL A 138 -27.10 11.86 12.16
C VAL A 138 -28.42 12.10 12.87
N GLY A 139 -29.32 11.13 12.81
CA GLY A 139 -30.64 11.16 13.44
C GLY A 139 -30.75 10.11 14.54
N GLY A 140 -31.23 10.54 15.70
CA GLY A 140 -31.48 9.68 16.85
C GLY A 140 -32.60 10.23 17.72
N ASP A 141 -33.63 9.42 17.94
CA ASP A 141 -34.81 9.80 18.72
C ASP A 141 -35.42 11.12 18.22
N LYS A 142 -35.59 12.13 19.06
CA LYS A 142 -36.20 13.41 18.66
C LYS A 142 -35.20 14.41 18.09
N VAL A 143 -33.95 14.03 17.89
CA VAL A 143 -32.88 14.97 17.55
C VAL A 143 -32.23 14.55 16.24
N MET A 144 -32.03 15.52 15.35
CA MET A 144 -31.14 15.40 14.21
C MET A 144 -29.98 16.36 14.39
N GLN A 145 -28.78 15.90 14.08
CA GLN A 145 -27.55 16.66 14.22
C GLN A 145 -26.77 16.61 12.92
N LEU A 146 -26.13 17.73 12.59
CA LEU A 146 -25.23 17.85 11.46
C LEU A 146 -23.81 17.98 11.96
N TYR A 147 -22.93 17.19 11.38
CA TYR A 147 -21.51 17.16 11.67
C TYR A 147 -20.72 17.50 10.42
N GLN A 148 -19.72 18.36 10.54
CA GLN A 148 -18.68 18.52 9.54
C GLN A 148 -17.60 17.49 9.83
N VAL A 149 -17.39 16.55 8.91
CA VAL A 149 -16.43 15.46 9.02
C VAL A 149 -15.10 15.94 8.46
N GLY A 150 -14.18 16.32 9.35
CA GLY A 150 -12.81 16.60 8.98
C GLY A 150 -11.93 15.34 9.03
N PRO A 151 -10.67 15.44 8.59
CA PRO A 151 -9.72 14.35 8.70
C PRO A 151 -9.50 13.97 10.17
N THR A 152 -9.34 14.95 11.07
CA THR A 152 -8.94 14.69 12.47
C THR A 152 -10.12 14.64 13.45
N SER A 153 -11.18 15.41 13.23
CA SER A 153 -12.33 15.46 14.14
C SER A 153 -13.62 15.82 13.41
N ALA A 154 -14.74 15.45 14.01
CA ALA A 154 -16.06 15.81 13.52
C ALA A 154 -16.64 16.95 14.37
N ALA A 155 -16.83 18.13 13.79
CA ALA A 155 -17.38 19.29 14.47
C ALA A 155 -18.90 19.32 14.33
N LYS A 156 -19.63 19.48 15.45
CA LYS A 156 -21.08 19.62 15.45
C LYS A 156 -21.47 21.01 14.94
N MET A 157 -22.17 21.08 13.81
CA MET A 157 -22.62 22.34 13.22
C MET A 157 -24.01 22.74 13.70
N ALA A 158 -24.96 21.81 13.62
CA ALA A 158 -26.35 22.09 13.93
C ALA A 158 -26.96 20.94 14.73
N SER A 159 -27.97 21.28 15.54
CA SER A 159 -28.78 20.33 16.29
C SER A 159 -30.21 20.82 16.23
N HIS A 160 -31.09 20.02 15.64
CA HIS A 160 -32.51 20.30 15.61
C HIS A 160 -33.27 19.27 16.43
N VAL A 161 -34.20 19.73 17.26
CA VAL A 161 -35.04 18.88 18.11
C VAL A 161 -36.47 18.94 17.60
N PHE A 162 -37.02 17.80 17.24
CA PHE A 162 -38.40 17.63 16.82
C PHE A 162 -39.28 17.22 18.03
N PRO A 163 -40.11 18.12 18.58
CA PRO A 163 -40.75 17.90 19.89
C PRO A 163 -41.68 16.68 19.96
N SER A 164 -42.38 16.37 18.87
CA SER A 164 -43.39 15.29 18.79
C SER A 164 -43.05 14.21 17.76
N PHE A 165 -41.82 14.20 17.25
CA PHE A 165 -41.45 13.34 16.14
C PHE A 165 -40.08 12.70 16.41
N ALA A 166 -40.05 11.37 16.42
CA ALA A 166 -38.80 10.64 16.58
C ALA A 166 -38.30 10.19 15.21
N VAL A 167 -37.14 10.72 14.82
CA VAL A 167 -36.39 10.41 13.61
C VAL A 167 -36.08 8.92 13.57
N THR A 168 -36.60 8.25 12.56
CA THR A 168 -36.26 6.86 12.25
C THR A 168 -35.42 6.74 11.02
N ASP A 169 -35.71 7.55 10.01
CA ASP A 169 -35.02 7.50 8.73
C ASP A 169 -34.95 8.91 8.11
N GLY A 170 -34.05 9.10 7.16
CA GLY A 170 -33.84 10.37 6.48
C GLY A 170 -33.20 10.19 5.10
N CYS A 171 -33.37 11.18 4.23
CA CYS A 171 -32.73 11.20 2.93
C CYS A 171 -32.39 12.64 2.52
N PHE A 172 -31.17 12.88 2.04
CA PHE A 172 -30.88 14.10 1.28
C PHE A 172 -31.65 14.10 -0.04
N LEU A 173 -32.21 15.24 -0.41
CA LEU A 173 -32.72 15.41 -1.77
C LEU A 173 -31.58 15.31 -2.79
N PRO A 174 -31.88 14.98 -4.07
CA PRO A 174 -30.87 14.96 -5.13
C PRO A 174 -30.15 16.31 -5.32
N ASP A 175 -30.84 17.41 -5.02
CA ASP A 175 -30.27 18.77 -5.02
C ASP A 175 -29.34 19.03 -3.82
N ALA A 176 -29.30 18.11 -2.86
CA ALA A 176 -28.51 18.16 -1.63
C ALA A 176 -28.85 19.31 -0.65
N SER A 177 -29.68 20.29 -1.05
CA SER A 177 -30.04 21.47 -0.27
C SER A 177 -30.94 21.21 0.95
N GLU A 178 -31.76 20.17 0.90
CA GLU A 178 -32.69 19.83 1.99
C GLU A 178 -32.65 18.35 2.35
N ILE A 179 -32.94 18.07 3.62
CA ILE A 179 -33.03 16.74 4.19
C ILE A 179 -34.49 16.44 4.49
N VAL A 180 -34.98 15.34 3.97
CA VAL A 180 -36.30 14.81 4.29
C VAL A 180 -36.16 13.80 5.41
N VAL A 181 -36.88 14.01 6.51
CA VAL A 181 -36.81 13.15 7.69
C VAL A 181 -38.18 12.53 7.95
N THR A 182 -38.19 11.22 8.20
CA THR A 182 -39.38 10.43 8.54
C THR A 182 -39.23 9.77 9.90
N GLY A 183 -40.38 9.46 10.50
CA GLY A 183 -40.50 8.99 11.86
C GLY A 183 -41.53 7.86 11.94
N TRP A 184 -41.38 7.02 12.96
CA TRP A 184 -42.30 5.91 13.20
C TRP A 184 -43.75 6.40 13.32
N ASN A 185 -44.65 5.78 12.54
CA ASN A 185 -46.10 5.92 12.67
C ASN A 185 -46.63 7.37 12.62
N THR A 186 -45.96 8.23 11.85
CA THR A 186 -46.45 9.58 11.57
C THR A 186 -46.61 9.76 10.08
N SER A 187 -47.83 10.11 9.65
CA SER A 187 -48.13 10.57 8.29
C SER A 187 -47.59 11.99 8.05
N THR A 188 -46.50 12.36 8.72
CA THR A 188 -45.90 13.70 8.69
C THR A 188 -44.43 13.54 8.36
N THR A 189 -44.02 14.29 7.36
CA THR A 189 -42.63 14.36 6.91
C THR A 189 -42.09 15.73 7.27
N TRP A 190 -40.87 15.78 7.77
CA TRP A 190 -40.19 17.04 8.05
C TRP A 190 -39.12 17.29 7.00
N TRP A 191 -39.09 18.51 6.50
CA TRP A 191 -38.14 18.99 5.50
C TRP A 191 -37.22 19.97 6.21
N TYR A 192 -35.94 19.66 6.27
CA TYR A 192 -34.93 20.49 6.89
C TYR A 192 -34.08 21.14 5.80
N ASN A 193 -34.17 22.46 5.66
CA ASN A 193 -33.39 23.23 4.70
C ASN A 193 -32.03 23.60 5.33
N LEU A 194 -30.93 23.19 4.67
CA LEU A 194 -29.57 23.37 5.17
C LEU A 194 -29.12 24.83 5.18
N GLU A 195 -29.47 25.59 4.14
CA GLU A 195 -29.05 26.99 3.99
C GLU A 195 -29.77 27.91 4.97
N ALA A 196 -31.09 27.77 5.04
CA ALA A 196 -31.94 28.58 5.90
C ALA A 196 -31.95 28.10 7.35
N ASN A 197 -31.36 26.92 7.64
CA ASN A 197 -31.45 26.22 8.92
C ASN A 197 -32.89 26.21 9.47
N SER A 198 -33.85 25.95 8.59
CA SER A 198 -35.28 26.06 8.87
C SER A 198 -35.97 24.73 8.57
N VAL A 199 -37.07 24.49 9.27
CA VAL A 199 -37.77 23.21 9.18
C VAL A 199 -39.21 23.45 8.76
N LYS A 200 -39.65 22.75 7.71
CA LYS A 200 -41.01 22.75 7.23
C LYS A 200 -41.66 21.41 7.54
N GLN A 201 -42.80 21.46 8.20
CA GLN A 201 -43.63 20.29 8.41
C GLN A 201 -44.54 20.10 7.20
N GLN A 202 -44.44 18.97 6.52
CA GLN A 202 -45.36 18.58 5.47
C GLN A 202 -46.21 17.41 5.96
N ARG A 203 -47.54 17.60 6.00
CA ARG A 203 -48.46 16.49 6.22
C ARG A 203 -48.58 15.66 4.94
N SER A 204 -48.78 14.36 5.11
CA SER A 204 -48.97 13.41 4.02
C SER A 204 -49.99 13.89 3.00
N LEU A 205 -49.76 13.50 1.75
CA LEU A 205 -50.60 13.83 0.62
C LEU A 205 -52.04 13.35 0.86
N PRO A 206 -53.05 14.22 0.64
CA PRO A 206 -54.44 13.82 0.76
C PRO A 206 -54.73 12.66 -0.20
N GLY A 207 -55.22 11.53 0.36
CA GLY A 207 -55.58 10.32 -0.39
C GLY A 207 -54.70 9.09 -0.14
N ARG A 208 -53.51 9.25 0.47
CA ARG A 208 -52.62 8.11 0.80
C ARG A 208 -52.81 7.70 2.26
N ARG A 209 -53.30 6.46 2.50
CA ARG A 209 -53.68 5.93 3.83
C ARG A 209 -52.58 5.16 4.55
N GLU A 210 -51.34 5.25 4.10
CA GLU A 210 -50.23 4.60 4.80
C GLU A 210 -49.87 5.37 6.07
N SER A 211 -49.69 4.62 7.17
CA SER A 211 -49.26 5.14 8.47
C SER A 211 -47.77 5.47 8.51
N VAL A 212 -47.01 4.87 7.58
CA VAL A 212 -45.57 5.06 7.40
C VAL A 212 -45.33 5.46 5.95
N LEU A 213 -44.72 6.62 5.76
CA LEU A 213 -44.22 7.05 4.45
C LEU A 213 -42.80 6.51 4.31
N GLU A 214 -42.61 5.60 3.35
CA GLU A 214 -41.27 5.27 2.89
C GLU A 214 -40.67 6.49 2.20
N LEU A 215 -39.42 6.80 2.53
CA LEU A 215 -38.71 7.88 1.87
C LEU A 215 -38.56 7.54 0.38
N PRO A 216 -38.57 8.55 -0.51
CA PRO A 216 -38.20 8.32 -1.88
C PRO A 216 -36.78 7.77 -1.89
N THR A 217 -36.62 6.50 -2.29
CA THR A 217 -35.32 5.97 -2.66
C THR A 217 -34.85 6.83 -3.83
N ALA A 218 -33.88 7.71 -3.58
CA ALA A 218 -33.30 8.52 -4.64
C ALA A 218 -32.83 7.57 -5.73
N GLY A 219 -33.47 7.63 -6.90
CA GLY A 219 -33.02 6.88 -8.06
C GLY A 219 -31.57 7.28 -8.34
N PRO A 220 -30.71 6.34 -8.75
CA PRO A 220 -29.31 6.66 -8.99
C PRO A 220 -29.21 7.83 -9.97
N SER A 221 -28.40 8.83 -9.61
CA SER A 221 -27.96 9.84 -10.57
C SER A 221 -27.34 9.10 -11.75
N LYS A 222 -27.87 9.33 -12.95
CA LYS A 222 -27.18 8.95 -14.19
C LYS A 222 -25.90 9.75 -14.35
#